data_AF-A0A2U1CPM3-F1
#
_entry.id   AF-A0A2U1CPM3-F1
#
_cell.length_a   1.000
_cell.length_b   1.000
_cell.length_c   1.000
_cell.angle_alpha   90.00
_cell.angle_beta   90.00
_cell.angle_gamma   90.00
#
_symmetry.space_group_name_H-M   'P 1'
#
loop_
_entity.id
_entity.type
_entity.pdbx_description
1 polymer ?
#
loop_
_entity_poly.entity_id
_entity_poly.type
_entity_poly.pdbx_seq_one_letter_code
_entity_poly.pdbx_strand_id
1 'polypeptide(L)'
;MKRFWAYVLLIMAFAHLTLNYSPLGLSNRADKYLQDLFNTYAGSMVYGAPQEDITVLLLTDEALETHQRGHWPASYDFHGKVLNTLLHEKPRAVFIDFLWVSRRPEAATHGPRDGDYLIKVLQRYKSAGIPVYLAWTPAVKQNWPELEQGLARPVGAELDIDPVDFVSRTYPAAVGADMQTPAFRIAQDLRPGLFPQKPTEPMDVFWGTSPNEKNKWMKAKKHETGLVDTALDGFSGVKTPVPFNTTLYVRDLLHQVAETREKVREQAAALMKDKIVLYGANLTGVNDLIFTPTRDILPGVYLHAMALDNLLHWGPEYKSALGSGLLANKWWHALWNLLIVLPVALLLALFHRRPGHDTPGGPEAGKAGEGAAKPTLRSCLDLPRAWRTRIWALFDRHRVLGKLCIMLTLACWFAVWGAVEFFYFNISAGTVAGYLAFLTLGFFLDKIGMVDWLIDSMFMRIRNACGRLARAPRRHQPRA
;
A
#
# COMPACT_ATOMS: atom_id res chain seq x y z
N MET A 1 18.10 -31.89 -21.15
CA MET A 1 18.67 -30.75 -20.37
C MET A 1 18.31 -29.39 -20.96
N LYS A 2 18.52 -29.15 -22.27
CA LYS A 2 18.17 -27.86 -22.92
C LYS A 2 16.70 -27.42 -22.75
N ARG A 3 15.73 -28.33 -22.90
CA ARG A 3 14.29 -28.04 -22.70
C ARG A 3 13.93 -27.68 -21.25
N PHE A 4 14.61 -28.27 -20.27
CA PHE A 4 14.38 -27.96 -18.85
C PHE A 4 14.77 -26.50 -18.54
N TRP A 5 15.98 -26.10 -18.95
CA TRP A 5 16.42 -24.72 -18.76
C TRP A 5 15.60 -23.72 -19.58
N ALA A 6 15.13 -24.10 -20.78
CA ALA A 6 14.21 -23.27 -21.56
C ALA A 6 12.88 -23.04 -20.82
N TYR A 7 12.33 -24.08 -20.18
CA TYR A 7 11.11 -23.98 -19.38
C TYR A 7 11.30 -23.08 -18.16
N VAL A 8 12.39 -23.26 -17.40
CA VAL A 8 12.73 -22.39 -16.26
C VAL A 8 12.87 -20.94 -16.71
N LEU A 9 13.63 -20.67 -17.77
CA LEU A 9 13.82 -19.32 -18.29
C LEU A 9 12.50 -18.68 -18.76
N LEU A 10 11.60 -19.45 -19.36
CA LEU A 10 10.31 -18.95 -19.81
C LEU A 10 9.41 -18.58 -18.62
N ILE A 11 9.37 -19.40 -17.57
CA ILE A 11 8.67 -19.08 -16.32
C ILE A 11 9.26 -17.83 -15.67
N MET A 12 10.59 -17.73 -15.60
CA MET A 12 11.27 -16.57 -15.03
C MET A 12 11.02 -15.29 -15.83
N ALA A 13 11.01 -15.37 -17.17
CA ALA A 13 10.69 -14.24 -18.03
C ALA A 13 9.22 -13.81 -17.87
N PHE A 14 8.31 -14.78 -17.75
CA PHE A 14 6.90 -14.51 -17.48
C PHE A 14 6.71 -13.88 -16.10
N ALA A 15 7.36 -14.40 -15.05
CA ALA A 15 7.36 -13.82 -13.71
C ALA A 15 7.88 -12.39 -13.70
N HIS A 16 8.98 -12.14 -14.41
CA HIS A 16 9.53 -10.81 -14.56
C HIS A 16 8.51 -9.85 -15.20
N LEU A 17 7.88 -10.29 -16.29
CA LEU A 17 6.86 -9.51 -16.99
C LEU A 17 5.66 -9.22 -16.06
N THR A 18 5.14 -10.23 -15.36
CA THR A 18 3.96 -10.08 -14.52
C THR A 18 4.23 -9.22 -13.29
N LEU A 19 5.32 -9.47 -12.56
CA LEU A 19 5.60 -8.77 -11.30
C LEU A 19 6.09 -7.33 -11.52
N ASN A 20 6.79 -7.04 -12.61
CA ASN A 20 7.38 -5.70 -12.81
C ASN A 20 6.59 -4.81 -13.77
N TYR A 21 5.76 -5.40 -14.65
CA TYR A 21 5.01 -4.67 -15.66
C TYR A 21 3.49 -4.86 -15.58
N SER A 22 3.00 -5.80 -14.75
CA SER A 22 1.57 -6.03 -14.51
C SER A 22 0.72 -5.99 -15.81
N PRO A 23 0.95 -6.88 -16.79
CA PRO A 23 0.18 -6.89 -18.03
C PRO A 23 -1.31 -7.04 -17.68
N LEU A 24 -2.15 -6.18 -18.28
CA LEU A 24 -3.60 -6.07 -18.01
C LEU A 24 -3.99 -5.62 -16.59
N GLY A 25 -3.02 -5.19 -15.76
CA GLY A 25 -3.30 -4.69 -14.40
C GLY A 25 -3.60 -5.74 -13.34
N LEU A 26 -3.44 -7.04 -13.66
CA LEU A 26 -3.88 -8.14 -12.79
C LEU A 26 -3.11 -8.23 -11.48
N SER A 27 -1.77 -8.15 -11.50
CA SER A 27 -0.97 -8.21 -10.27
C SER A 27 -1.24 -7.00 -9.40
N ASN A 28 -1.27 -5.79 -9.97
CA ASN A 28 -1.55 -4.57 -9.21
C ASN A 28 -2.90 -4.62 -8.48
N ARG A 29 -3.93 -5.22 -9.09
CA ARG A 29 -5.24 -5.40 -8.45
C ARG A 29 -5.21 -6.47 -7.36
N ALA A 30 -4.53 -7.58 -7.60
CA ALA A 30 -4.37 -8.63 -6.60
C ALA A 30 -3.59 -8.12 -5.38
N ASP A 31 -2.52 -7.35 -5.60
CA ASP A 31 -1.69 -6.75 -4.55
C ASP A 31 -2.51 -5.79 -3.69
N LYS A 32 -3.28 -4.89 -4.31
CA LYS A 32 -4.20 -3.98 -3.63
C LYS A 32 -5.25 -4.71 -2.81
N TYR A 33 -5.89 -5.72 -3.39
CA TYR A 33 -6.92 -6.51 -2.70
C TYR A 33 -6.35 -7.25 -1.48
N LEU A 34 -5.17 -7.83 -1.62
CA LEU A 34 -4.52 -8.54 -0.53
C LEU A 34 -3.91 -7.59 0.52
N GLN A 35 -3.47 -6.39 0.11
CA GLN A 35 -3.13 -5.31 1.03
C GLN A 35 -4.34 -4.87 1.87
N ASP A 36 -5.53 -4.77 1.25
CA ASP A 36 -6.76 -4.47 1.98
C ASP A 36 -7.11 -5.57 2.99
N LEU A 37 -6.98 -6.84 2.59
CA LEU A 37 -7.18 -8.00 3.49
C LEU A 37 -6.18 -7.98 4.64
N PHE A 38 -4.91 -7.69 4.35
CA PHE A 38 -3.86 -7.58 5.35
C PHE A 38 -4.17 -6.45 6.35
N ASN A 39 -4.50 -5.25 5.88
CA ASN A 39 -4.87 -4.13 6.74
C ASN A 39 -6.10 -4.47 7.60
N THR A 40 -7.10 -5.12 7.03
CA THR A 40 -8.33 -5.49 7.73
C THR A 40 -8.10 -6.51 8.84
N TYR A 41 -7.37 -7.60 8.55
CA TYR A 41 -7.30 -8.76 9.44
C TYR A 41 -6.00 -8.87 10.24
N ALA A 42 -4.88 -8.37 9.71
CA ALA A 42 -3.57 -8.41 10.35
C ALA A 42 -3.10 -7.03 10.83
N GLY A 43 -3.79 -5.95 10.47
CA GLY A 43 -3.40 -4.58 10.79
C GLY A 43 -3.17 -4.34 12.28
N SER A 44 -4.06 -4.82 13.16
CA SER A 44 -3.93 -4.67 14.61
C SER A 44 -2.73 -5.41 15.20
N MET A 45 -2.35 -6.55 14.63
CA MET A 45 -1.17 -7.32 15.08
C MET A 45 0.13 -6.57 14.79
N VAL A 46 0.15 -5.81 13.70
CA VAL A 46 1.37 -5.15 13.19
C VAL A 46 1.48 -3.70 13.65
N TYR A 47 0.35 -2.98 13.68
CA TYR A 47 0.28 -1.55 13.94
C TYR A 47 -0.13 -1.21 15.38
N GLY A 48 -0.75 -2.15 16.10
CA GLY A 48 -1.08 -2.00 17.52
C GLY A 48 -2.23 -1.03 17.81
N ALA A 49 -2.15 -0.36 18.96
CA ALA A 49 -3.17 0.56 19.46
C ALA A 49 -2.96 2.01 18.97
N PRO A 50 -4.02 2.85 18.93
CA PRO A 50 -3.91 4.24 18.47
C PRO A 50 -2.91 5.08 19.24
N GLN A 51 -2.20 5.98 18.55
CA GLN A 51 -1.42 7.02 19.23
C GLN A 51 -2.38 7.93 19.99
N GLU A 52 -2.12 8.08 21.29
CA GLU A 52 -2.94 8.94 22.13
C GLU A 52 -2.72 10.44 21.86
N ASP A 53 -1.71 10.78 21.06
CA ASP A 53 -1.28 12.16 20.79
C ASP A 53 -2.02 12.85 19.65
N ILE A 54 -2.83 12.13 18.88
CA ILE A 54 -3.54 12.66 17.71
C ILE A 54 -5.05 12.71 17.98
N THR A 55 -5.65 13.88 17.73
CA THR A 55 -7.09 14.10 17.84
C THR A 55 -7.62 14.71 16.55
N VAL A 56 -8.68 14.11 16.01
CA VAL A 56 -9.42 14.60 14.83
C VAL A 56 -10.61 15.42 15.32
N LEU A 57 -10.62 16.70 15.01
CA LEU A 57 -11.72 17.62 15.28
C LEU A 57 -12.57 17.75 14.01
N LEU A 58 -13.82 17.33 14.06
CA LEU A 58 -14.71 17.37 12.90
C LEU A 58 -15.79 18.44 13.01
N LEU A 59 -15.88 19.26 11.97
CA LEU A 59 -17.02 20.12 11.71
C LEU A 59 -18.14 19.28 11.07
N THR A 60 -19.31 19.24 11.70
CA THR A 60 -20.48 18.46 11.25
C THR A 60 -21.64 19.36 10.84
N ASP A 61 -22.61 18.80 10.11
CA ASP A 61 -23.83 19.52 9.68
C ASP A 61 -24.54 20.17 10.89
N GLU A 62 -24.64 19.44 12.00
CA GLU A 62 -25.25 19.95 13.24
C GLU A 62 -24.54 21.18 13.82
N ALA A 63 -23.21 21.22 13.76
CA ALA A 63 -22.46 22.39 14.21
C ALA A 63 -22.69 23.59 13.27
N LEU A 64 -22.84 23.35 11.97
CA LEU A 64 -23.21 24.40 11.01
C LEU A 64 -24.64 24.89 11.21
N GLU A 65 -25.60 24.00 11.42
CA GLU A 65 -26.99 24.36 11.72
C GLU A 65 -27.07 25.25 12.96
N THR A 66 -26.41 24.82 14.04
CA THR A 66 -26.44 25.52 15.34
C THR A 66 -25.75 26.88 15.30
N HIS A 67 -24.60 26.99 14.62
CA HIS A 67 -23.75 28.19 14.71
C HIS A 67 -23.68 29.04 13.45
N GLN A 68 -24.01 28.49 12.30
CA GLN A 68 -23.90 29.11 10.98
C GLN A 68 -25.24 29.09 10.23
N ARG A 69 -26.35 28.69 10.89
CA ARG A 69 -27.68 28.56 10.27
C ARG A 69 -27.66 27.66 9.03
N GLY A 70 -26.82 26.63 9.04
CA GLY A 70 -26.66 25.67 7.94
C GLY A 70 -25.89 26.18 6.73
N HIS A 71 -25.25 27.36 6.80
CA HIS A 71 -24.48 27.89 5.67
C HIS A 71 -23.14 27.16 5.53
N TRP A 72 -22.86 26.73 4.29
CA TRP A 72 -21.57 26.21 3.85
C TRP A 72 -21.12 26.95 2.58
N PRO A 73 -19.83 27.31 2.43
CA PRO A 73 -18.75 27.22 3.42
C PRO A 73 -19.03 28.01 4.70
N ALA A 74 -18.51 27.52 5.84
CA ALA A 74 -18.59 28.27 7.09
C ALA A 74 -17.79 29.59 6.98
N SER A 75 -18.15 30.61 7.74
CA SER A 75 -17.39 31.87 7.72
C SER A 75 -15.99 31.68 8.27
N TYR A 76 -15.03 32.46 7.78
CA TYR A 76 -13.65 32.39 8.28
C TYR A 76 -13.58 32.78 9.76
N ASP A 77 -14.39 33.74 10.19
CA ASP A 77 -14.48 34.12 11.62
C ASP A 77 -15.07 33.00 12.50
N PHE A 78 -15.94 32.13 11.95
CA PHE A 78 -16.39 30.95 12.66
C PHE A 78 -15.24 29.95 12.88
N HIS A 79 -14.41 29.70 11.86
CA HIS A 79 -13.17 28.95 12.06
C HIS A 79 -12.26 29.63 13.10
N GLY A 80 -12.17 30.96 13.10
CA GLY A 80 -11.49 31.73 14.14
C GLY A 80 -12.03 31.45 15.55
N LYS A 81 -13.34 31.34 15.72
CA LYS A 81 -13.97 31.00 17.02
C LYS A 81 -13.62 29.59 17.48
N VAL A 82 -13.66 28.61 16.57
CA VAL A 82 -13.25 27.23 16.85
C VAL A 82 -11.78 27.20 17.28
N LEU A 83 -10.89 27.83 16.51
CA LEU A 83 -9.46 27.88 16.81
C LEU A 83 -9.18 28.64 18.12
N ASN A 84 -9.89 29.73 18.42
CA ASN A 84 -9.71 30.44 19.67
C ASN A 84 -10.13 29.60 20.88
N THR A 85 -11.19 28.81 20.74
CA THR A 85 -11.61 27.86 21.79
C THR A 85 -10.56 26.79 21.99
N LEU A 86 -10.07 26.21 20.89
CA LEU A 86 -9.00 25.21 20.91
C LEU A 86 -7.70 25.76 21.52
N LEU A 87 -7.37 27.04 21.30
CA LEU A 87 -6.16 27.68 21.85
C LEU A 87 -6.13 27.63 23.39
N HIS A 88 -7.30 27.69 24.04
CA HIS A 88 -7.40 27.60 25.50
C HIS A 88 -7.02 26.22 26.05
N GLU A 89 -7.20 25.17 25.26
CA GLU A 89 -6.79 23.80 25.60
C GLU A 89 -5.29 23.57 25.42
N LYS A 90 -4.58 24.48 24.75
CA LYS A 90 -3.13 24.43 24.49
C LYS A 90 -2.72 23.13 23.75
N PRO A 91 -3.18 22.93 22.51
CA PRO A 91 -2.70 21.83 21.69
C PRO A 91 -1.21 21.99 21.37
N ARG A 92 -0.55 20.88 21.05
CA ARG A 92 0.85 20.85 20.62
C ARG A 92 1.03 21.42 19.22
N ALA A 93 0.06 21.16 18.35
CA ALA A 93 0.02 21.62 16.96
C ALA A 93 -1.41 21.54 16.43
N VAL A 94 -1.72 22.37 15.42
CA VAL A 94 -3.03 22.33 14.75
C VAL A 94 -2.83 22.24 13.24
N PHE A 95 -3.46 21.27 12.59
CA PHE A 95 -3.57 21.22 11.14
C PHE A 95 -5.00 21.53 10.71
N ILE A 96 -5.14 22.36 9.67
CA ILE A 96 -6.42 22.83 9.16
C ILE A 96 -6.60 22.28 7.75
N ASP A 97 -7.55 21.36 7.63
CA ASP A 97 -7.92 20.69 6.38
C ASP A 97 -9.09 21.40 5.70
N PHE A 98 -8.90 22.70 5.44
CA PHE A 98 -9.86 23.55 4.75
C PHE A 98 -9.13 24.43 3.74
N LEU A 99 -9.66 24.50 2.51
CA LEU A 99 -9.14 25.38 1.47
C LEU A 99 -9.78 26.76 1.57
N TRP A 100 -9.06 27.72 2.16
CA TRP A 100 -9.53 29.10 2.33
C TRP A 100 -9.33 29.95 1.06
N VAL A 101 -9.93 29.54 -0.06
CA VAL A 101 -9.67 30.13 -1.38
C VAL A 101 -10.56 31.33 -1.73
N SER A 102 -11.59 31.65 -0.94
CA SER A 102 -12.63 32.63 -1.36
C SER A 102 -12.79 33.81 -0.41
N ARG A 103 -11.70 34.32 0.20
CA ARG A 103 -11.78 35.56 1.00
C ARG A 103 -11.95 36.76 0.08
N ARG A 104 -13.07 37.47 0.19
CA ARG A 104 -13.29 38.72 -0.55
C ARG A 104 -12.24 39.76 -0.15
N PRO A 105 -11.63 40.54 -1.07
CA PRO A 105 -10.57 41.51 -0.74
C PRO A 105 -11.03 42.69 0.12
N GLU A 106 -12.28 43.10 -0.03
CA GLU A 106 -12.81 44.35 0.53
C GLU A 106 -13.60 44.09 1.83
N ALA A 107 -13.45 44.99 2.80
CA ALA A 107 -14.37 45.05 3.93
C ALA A 107 -15.79 45.36 3.40
N ALA A 108 -16.81 44.71 3.98
CA ALA A 108 -18.18 45.13 3.70
C ALA A 108 -18.31 46.61 4.07
N THR A 109 -19.08 47.38 3.32
CA THR A 109 -19.32 48.82 3.56
C THR A 109 -19.77 49.14 4.99
N HIS A 110 -20.19 48.13 5.77
CA HIS A 110 -20.68 48.25 7.15
C HIS A 110 -20.18 47.13 8.09
N GLY A 111 -18.91 46.73 8.03
CA GLY A 111 -18.38 45.78 9.02
C GLY A 111 -16.93 45.32 8.81
N PRO A 112 -16.34 44.63 9.82
CA PRO A 112 -15.05 43.98 9.65
C PRO A 112 -15.12 42.95 8.51
N ARG A 113 -13.99 42.74 7.85
CA ARG A 113 -13.89 41.77 6.76
C ARG A 113 -13.91 40.37 7.36
N ASP A 114 -14.67 39.44 6.77
CA ASP A 114 -14.65 38.04 7.20
C ASP A 114 -13.21 37.50 7.16
N GLY A 115 -12.78 36.92 8.27
CA GLY A 115 -11.42 36.45 8.49
C GLY A 115 -10.55 37.39 9.32
N ASP A 116 -10.97 38.62 9.61
CA ASP A 116 -10.18 39.53 10.45
C ASP A 116 -10.05 39.01 11.88
N TYR A 117 -11.09 38.37 12.42
CA TYR A 117 -11.01 37.72 13.73
C TYR A 117 -10.12 36.48 13.66
N LEU A 118 -10.22 35.68 12.59
CA LEU A 118 -9.34 34.54 12.35
C LEU A 118 -7.85 34.94 12.34
N ILE A 119 -7.48 36.02 11.63
CA ILE A 119 -6.10 36.52 11.61
C ILE A 119 -5.62 36.89 13.03
N LYS A 120 -6.44 37.59 13.82
CA LYS A 120 -6.11 37.90 15.23
C LYS A 120 -5.89 36.62 16.04
N VAL A 121 -6.69 35.58 15.82
CA VAL A 121 -6.53 34.31 16.51
C VAL A 121 -5.22 33.62 16.10
N LEU A 122 -4.89 33.58 14.81
CA LEU A 122 -3.61 33.01 14.33
C LEU A 122 -2.39 33.75 14.87
N GLN A 123 -2.47 35.07 15.04
CA GLN A 123 -1.43 35.85 15.74
C GLN A 123 -1.26 35.39 17.19
N ARG A 124 -2.34 35.04 17.89
CA ARG A 124 -2.27 34.49 19.26
C ARG A 124 -1.65 33.09 19.28
N TYR A 125 -1.93 32.25 18.29
CA TYR A 125 -1.25 30.95 18.13
C TYR A 125 0.25 31.13 17.96
N LYS A 126 0.68 32.05 17.06
CA LYS A 126 2.08 32.39 16.86
C LYS A 126 2.74 32.87 18.15
N SER A 127 2.10 33.78 18.89
CA SER A 127 2.61 34.28 20.18
C SER A 127 2.65 33.20 21.27
N ALA A 128 1.76 32.22 21.23
CA ALA A 128 1.76 31.07 22.13
C ALA A 128 2.78 29.99 21.74
N GLY A 129 3.46 30.13 20.60
CA GLY A 129 4.41 29.13 20.09
C GLY A 129 3.77 27.85 19.57
N ILE A 130 2.46 27.85 19.30
CA ILE A 130 1.74 26.68 18.79
C ILE A 130 1.70 26.75 17.26
N PRO A 131 2.34 25.80 16.54
CA PRO A 131 2.35 25.81 15.09
C PRO A 131 0.98 25.48 14.51
N VAL A 132 0.57 26.27 13.53
CA VAL A 132 -0.63 26.03 12.71
C VAL A 132 -0.19 25.64 11.31
N TYR A 133 -0.71 24.55 10.78
CA TYR A 133 -0.47 24.04 9.43
C TYR A 133 -1.72 24.24 8.59
N LEU A 134 -1.57 24.76 7.38
CA LEU A 134 -2.69 25.09 6.50
C LEU A 134 -2.43 24.57 5.08
N ALA A 135 -3.45 23.94 4.50
CA ALA A 135 -3.48 23.57 3.10
C ALA A 135 -3.22 24.80 2.20
N TRP A 136 -2.15 24.77 1.41
CA TRP A 136 -1.67 25.92 0.68
C TRP A 136 -1.88 25.79 -0.82
N THR A 137 -2.46 26.83 -1.44
CA THR A 137 -2.62 26.93 -2.90
C THR A 137 -2.28 28.34 -3.37
N PRO A 138 -2.02 28.56 -4.68
CA PRO A 138 -1.82 29.91 -5.22
C PRO A 138 -2.98 30.87 -4.89
N ALA A 139 -4.21 30.38 -4.86
CA ALA A 139 -5.39 31.18 -4.50
C ALA A 139 -5.38 31.59 -3.01
N VAL A 140 -4.95 30.71 -2.10
CA VAL A 140 -4.77 31.06 -0.68
C VAL A 140 -3.72 32.17 -0.54
N LYS A 141 -2.58 32.02 -1.23
CA LYS A 141 -1.49 33.02 -1.23
C LYS A 141 -2.00 34.40 -1.66
N GLN A 142 -2.78 34.46 -2.74
CA GLN A 142 -3.32 35.71 -3.26
C GLN A 142 -4.34 36.36 -2.32
N ASN A 143 -5.22 35.56 -1.71
CA ASN A 143 -6.35 36.06 -0.93
C ASN A 143 -6.01 36.34 0.54
N TRP A 144 -4.88 35.82 1.02
CA TRP A 144 -4.42 35.90 2.41
C TRP A 144 -2.92 36.23 2.54
N PRO A 145 -2.48 37.42 2.08
CA PRO A 145 -1.08 37.83 2.19
C PRO A 145 -0.56 37.87 3.64
N GLU A 146 -1.44 38.05 4.62
CA GLU A 146 -1.08 38.06 6.04
C GLU A 146 -0.54 36.71 6.53
N LEU A 147 -0.95 35.60 5.90
CA LEU A 147 -0.48 34.26 6.27
C LEU A 147 1.01 34.06 5.96
N GLU A 148 1.55 34.78 4.96
CA GLU A 148 2.98 34.76 4.63
C GLU A 148 3.88 35.32 5.74
N GLN A 149 3.30 36.05 6.70
CA GLN A 149 4.02 36.56 7.87
C GLN A 149 4.32 35.45 8.92
N GLY A 150 4.23 34.19 8.51
CA GLY A 150 4.45 33.02 9.36
C GLY A 150 3.34 32.79 10.37
N LEU A 151 2.10 33.18 10.05
CA LEU A 151 0.92 32.89 10.88
C LEU A 151 0.46 31.44 10.74
N ALA A 152 0.72 30.82 9.58
CA ALA A 152 0.52 29.40 9.33
C ALA A 152 1.67 28.87 8.48
N ARG A 153 1.98 27.57 8.65
CA ARG A 153 2.97 26.84 7.86
C ARG A 153 2.27 26.21 6.65
N PRO A 154 2.71 26.49 5.42
CA PRO A 154 2.06 25.94 4.22
C PRO A 154 2.35 24.44 4.07
N VAL A 155 1.31 23.67 3.73
CA VAL A 155 1.41 22.23 3.44
C VAL A 155 0.57 21.85 2.23
N GLY A 156 1.00 20.81 1.50
CA GLY A 156 0.28 20.29 0.34
C GLY A 156 -0.75 19.24 0.75
N ALA A 157 -2.03 19.61 0.85
CA ALA A 157 -3.10 18.71 1.29
C ALA A 157 -3.78 17.98 0.11
N GLU A 158 -3.01 17.54 -0.88
CA GLU A 158 -3.54 16.73 -1.98
C GLU A 158 -3.62 15.27 -1.54
N LEU A 159 -4.75 14.61 -1.86
CA LEU A 159 -4.98 13.21 -1.54
C LEU A 159 -4.62 12.35 -2.76
N ASP A 160 -3.85 11.29 -2.53
CA ASP A 160 -3.61 10.26 -3.53
C ASP A 160 -4.76 9.23 -3.45
N ILE A 161 -5.67 9.29 -4.43
CA ILE A 161 -6.85 8.45 -4.52
C ILE A 161 -6.74 7.60 -5.78
N ASP A 162 -6.87 6.29 -5.62
CA ASP A 162 -6.88 5.39 -6.76
C ASP A 162 -8.09 5.66 -7.66
N PRO A 163 -7.91 5.99 -8.95
CA PRO A 163 -9.02 6.34 -9.84
C PRO A 163 -9.94 5.16 -10.18
N VAL A 164 -9.53 3.92 -9.88
CA VAL A 164 -10.29 2.70 -10.20
C VAL A 164 -11.20 2.29 -9.06
N ASP A 165 -10.72 2.34 -7.81
CA ASP A 165 -11.47 1.87 -6.64
C ASP A 165 -11.69 2.93 -5.55
N PHE A 166 -11.16 4.14 -5.73
CA PHE A 166 -11.26 5.27 -4.81
C PHE A 166 -10.66 5.03 -3.41
N VAL A 167 -9.88 3.95 -3.24
CA VAL A 167 -9.27 3.61 -1.96
C VAL A 167 -7.91 4.30 -1.81
N SER A 168 -7.72 5.01 -0.69
CA SER A 168 -6.44 5.64 -0.37
C SER A 168 -5.52 4.67 0.39
N ARG A 169 -4.51 4.15 -0.32
CA ARG A 169 -3.48 3.25 0.22
C ARG A 169 -2.15 3.93 0.46
N THR A 170 -1.90 5.04 -0.21
CA THR A 170 -0.64 5.77 -0.23
C THR A 170 -0.84 7.20 0.23
N TYR A 171 0.23 7.78 0.76
CA TYR A 171 0.28 9.17 1.20
C TYR A 171 1.57 9.82 0.69
N PRO A 172 1.50 10.82 -0.20
CA PRO A 172 2.68 11.42 -0.79
C PRO A 172 3.51 12.16 0.25
N ALA A 173 4.84 12.14 0.09
CA ALA A 173 5.75 12.90 0.97
C ALA A 173 5.72 14.42 0.69
N ALA A 174 5.48 14.78 -0.58
CA ALA A 174 5.34 16.15 -1.04
C ALA A 174 4.39 16.23 -2.24
N VAL A 175 3.82 17.42 -2.44
CA VAL A 175 2.96 17.81 -3.56
C VAL A 175 3.68 18.85 -4.41
N GLY A 176 3.54 18.74 -5.73
CA GLY A 176 4.23 19.61 -6.67
C GLY A 176 5.75 19.46 -6.60
N ALA A 177 6.48 20.57 -6.76
CA ALA A 177 7.94 20.54 -6.82
C ALA A 177 8.60 20.18 -5.47
N ASP A 178 8.02 20.59 -4.33
CA ASP A 178 8.71 20.45 -3.04
C ASP A 178 7.85 20.63 -1.78
N MET A 179 6.54 20.88 -1.91
CA MET A 179 5.69 21.23 -0.77
C MET A 179 5.32 19.98 0.02
N GLN A 180 5.90 19.82 1.22
CA GLN A 180 5.58 18.66 2.06
C GLN A 180 4.10 18.58 2.40
N THR A 181 3.61 17.35 2.48
CA THR A 181 2.26 17.07 2.92
C THR A 181 2.11 17.25 4.43
N PRO A 182 0.87 17.48 4.92
CA PRO A 182 0.60 17.75 6.33
C PRO A 182 1.30 16.79 7.29
N ALA A 183 1.15 15.48 7.10
CA ALA A 183 1.69 14.49 8.03
C ALA A 183 3.22 14.53 8.11
N PHE A 184 3.90 14.57 6.96
CA PHE A 184 5.37 14.63 6.90
C PHE A 184 5.91 15.93 7.50
N ARG A 185 5.27 17.06 7.19
CA ARG A 185 5.69 18.36 7.72
C ARG A 185 5.53 18.44 9.23
N ILE A 186 4.38 17.99 9.76
CA ILE A 186 4.10 17.97 11.21
C ILE A 186 5.09 17.04 11.92
N ALA A 187 5.29 15.82 11.41
CA ALA A 187 6.22 14.86 12.00
C ALA A 187 7.65 15.39 12.06
N GLN A 188 8.14 16.03 10.97
CA GLN A 188 9.47 16.61 10.92
C GLN A 188 9.64 17.79 11.89
N ASP A 189 8.63 18.65 12.00
CA ASP A 189 8.70 19.81 12.90
C ASP A 189 8.63 19.38 14.39
N LEU A 190 7.87 18.34 14.72
CA LEU A 190 7.74 17.82 16.09
C LEU A 190 8.92 16.96 16.53
N ARG A 191 9.58 16.27 15.60
CA ARG A 191 10.80 15.49 15.84
C ARG A 191 11.91 15.96 14.90
N PRO A 192 12.63 17.05 15.24
CA PRO A 192 13.76 17.52 14.44
C PRO A 192 14.79 16.41 14.25
N GLY A 193 15.13 16.09 13.00
CA GLY A 193 16.02 14.99 12.65
C GLY A 193 15.35 13.62 12.45
N LEU A 194 14.00 13.55 12.51
CA LEU A 194 13.25 12.32 12.21
C LEU A 194 13.64 11.72 10.85
N PHE A 195 13.85 12.60 9.87
CA PHE A 195 14.28 12.23 8.53
C PHE A 195 15.71 12.74 8.30
N PRO A 196 16.72 11.84 8.25
CA PRO A 196 18.11 12.22 7.92
C PRO A 196 18.24 12.83 6.53
N GLN A 197 17.35 12.44 5.61
CA GLN A 197 17.22 12.98 4.27
C GLN A 197 15.76 13.35 4.03
N LYS A 198 15.50 14.35 3.17
CA LYS A 198 14.13 14.75 2.84
C LYS A 198 13.39 13.55 2.23
N PRO A 199 12.26 13.11 2.81
CA PRO A 199 11.51 11.99 2.27
C PRO A 199 10.94 12.38 0.90
N THR A 200 11.24 11.56 -0.11
CA THR A 200 10.73 11.71 -1.49
C THR A 200 9.69 10.66 -1.82
N GLU A 201 9.78 9.49 -1.18
CA GLU A 201 8.93 8.35 -1.48
C GLU A 201 7.59 8.45 -0.75
N PRO A 202 6.47 8.15 -1.43
CA PRO A 202 5.17 8.06 -0.79
C PRO A 202 5.18 6.95 0.26
N MET A 203 4.47 7.21 1.36
CA MET A 203 4.26 6.23 2.42
C MET A 203 3.04 5.38 2.10
N ASP A 204 3.13 4.08 2.34
CA ASP A 204 1.96 3.21 2.39
C ASP A 204 1.26 3.41 3.73
N VAL A 205 -0.01 3.78 3.68
CA VAL A 205 -0.81 4.04 4.87
C VAL A 205 -1.36 2.73 5.41
N PHE A 206 -0.97 2.42 6.65
CA PHE A 206 -1.52 1.33 7.42
C PHE A 206 -2.65 1.84 8.28
N TRP A 207 -3.84 1.31 8.00
CA TRP A 207 -5.05 1.64 8.72
C TRP A 207 -5.15 0.78 9.98
N GLY A 208 -5.18 1.43 11.13
CA GLY A 208 -5.30 0.73 12.40
C GLY A 208 -6.71 0.17 12.58
N THR A 209 -6.81 -1.11 12.94
CA THR A 209 -8.10 -1.80 13.16
C THR A 209 -8.41 -2.05 14.64
N SER A 210 -7.50 -1.67 15.54
CA SER A 210 -7.72 -1.77 16.99
C SER A 210 -8.81 -0.79 17.44
N PRO A 211 -9.68 -1.19 18.38
CA PRO A 211 -10.73 -0.31 18.88
C PRO A 211 -10.12 0.87 19.63
N ASN A 212 -10.70 2.06 19.42
CA ASN A 212 -10.39 3.23 20.22
C ASN A 212 -11.50 3.47 21.25
N GLU A 213 -11.17 3.28 22.52
CA GLU A 213 -12.10 3.42 23.66
C GLU A 213 -12.68 4.83 23.78
N LYS A 214 -11.94 5.86 23.33
CA LYS A 214 -12.39 7.27 23.33
C LYS A 214 -13.48 7.53 22.29
N ASN A 215 -13.64 6.64 21.30
CA ASN A 215 -14.65 6.74 20.24
C ASN A 215 -15.87 5.84 20.47
N LYS A 216 -16.05 5.26 21.67
CA LYS A 216 -17.18 4.36 21.98
C LYS A 216 -18.57 4.96 21.74
N TRP A 217 -18.68 6.29 21.79
CA TRP A 217 -19.93 7.00 21.51
C TRP A 217 -20.32 6.93 20.02
N MET A 218 -19.39 6.58 19.13
CA MET A 218 -19.64 6.35 17.71
C MET A 218 -20.23 4.95 17.47
N LYS A 219 -21.22 4.86 16.57
CA LYS A 219 -21.86 3.59 16.22
C LYS A 219 -21.08 2.87 15.14
N ALA A 220 -20.51 1.70 15.45
CA ALA A 220 -19.97 0.79 14.44
C ALA A 220 -21.11 0.05 13.71
N LYS A 221 -21.04 -0.12 12.39
CA LYS A 221 -21.94 -1.03 11.67
C LYS A 221 -21.48 -2.46 11.93
N LYS A 222 -22.41 -3.33 12.36
CA LYS A 222 -22.11 -4.71 12.77
C LYS A 222 -22.45 -5.68 11.63
N HIS A 223 -21.42 -6.28 11.05
CA HIS A 223 -21.49 -7.57 10.37
C HIS A 223 -20.14 -8.27 10.57
N GLU A 224 -20.18 -9.53 10.99
CA GLU A 224 -18.99 -10.35 11.21
C GLU A 224 -18.86 -11.29 10.01
N THR A 225 -17.84 -11.07 9.20
CA THR A 225 -17.42 -11.98 8.13
C THR A 225 -16.01 -12.46 8.45
N GLY A 226 -15.72 -13.74 8.21
CA GLY A 226 -14.39 -14.30 8.42
C GLY A 226 -13.44 -13.98 7.27
N LEU A 227 -12.12 -14.09 7.49
CA LEU A 227 -11.09 -13.86 6.46
C LEU A 227 -11.35 -14.68 5.18
N VAL A 228 -11.74 -15.94 5.33
CA VAL A 228 -11.99 -16.85 4.19
C VAL A 228 -13.20 -16.37 3.38
N ASP A 229 -14.29 -16.01 4.06
CA ASP A 229 -15.50 -15.51 3.41
C ASP A 229 -15.20 -14.18 2.70
N THR A 230 -14.48 -13.26 3.34
CA THR A 230 -14.06 -12.01 2.70
C THR A 230 -13.15 -12.26 1.50
N ALA A 231 -12.25 -13.23 1.57
CA ALA A 231 -11.37 -13.55 0.45
C ALA A 231 -12.14 -14.09 -0.77
N LEU A 232 -13.24 -14.84 -0.55
CA LEU A 232 -14.04 -15.47 -1.60
C LEU A 232 -15.18 -14.57 -2.11
N ASP A 233 -15.96 -14.00 -1.19
CA ASP A 233 -17.18 -13.25 -1.47
C ASP A 233 -16.92 -11.73 -1.54
N GLY A 234 -15.67 -11.31 -1.31
CA GLY A 234 -15.28 -9.92 -1.27
C GLY A 234 -15.60 -9.25 0.07
N PHE A 235 -15.40 -7.93 0.14
CA PHE A 235 -15.64 -7.14 1.35
C PHE A 235 -17.11 -6.83 1.63
N SER A 236 -18.03 -7.61 1.07
CA SER A 236 -19.46 -7.48 1.38
C SER A 236 -19.70 -7.85 2.84
N GLY A 237 -20.19 -6.89 3.65
CA GLY A 237 -20.47 -7.15 5.06
C GLY A 237 -19.22 -7.25 5.95
N VAL A 238 -18.10 -6.62 5.59
CA VAL A 238 -16.99 -6.44 6.53
C VAL A 238 -17.35 -5.35 7.55
N LYS A 239 -17.00 -5.58 8.82
CA LYS A 239 -17.23 -4.62 9.91
C LYS A 239 -16.45 -3.33 9.62
N THR A 240 -17.15 -2.20 9.67
CA THR A 240 -16.55 -0.88 9.71
C THR A 240 -16.20 -0.53 11.17
N PRO A 241 -14.94 -0.61 11.62
CA PRO A 241 -14.59 -0.20 12.97
C PRO A 241 -14.94 1.28 13.19
N VAL A 242 -15.10 1.67 14.46
CA VAL A 242 -15.06 3.10 14.79
C VAL A 242 -13.71 3.65 14.33
N PRO A 243 -13.63 4.93 13.89
CA PRO A 243 -12.37 5.51 13.44
C PRO A 243 -11.24 5.27 14.46
N PHE A 244 -10.05 4.97 13.95
CA PHE A 244 -8.90 4.60 14.78
C PHE A 244 -8.41 5.79 15.62
N ASN A 245 -8.26 6.97 15.01
CA ASN A 245 -7.85 8.18 15.73
C ASN A 245 -8.97 8.73 16.60
N THR A 246 -8.60 9.29 17.76
CA THR A 246 -9.52 9.92 18.69
C THR A 246 -10.29 11.04 17.99
N THR A 247 -11.62 11.00 18.06
CA THR A 247 -12.50 11.94 17.34
C THR A 247 -13.28 12.80 18.32
N LEU A 248 -13.38 14.10 18.01
CA LEU A 248 -14.22 15.06 18.72
C LEU A 248 -14.97 15.92 17.71
N TYR A 249 -16.21 16.31 18.02
CA TYR A 249 -16.96 17.23 17.18
C TYR A 249 -16.78 18.69 17.60
N VAL A 250 -16.84 19.60 16.63
CA VAL A 250 -16.81 21.05 16.87
C VAL A 250 -17.95 21.48 17.80
N ARG A 251 -19.12 20.84 17.69
CA ARG A 251 -20.24 21.02 18.64
C ARG A 251 -19.76 20.84 20.08
N ASP A 252 -19.10 19.73 20.37
CA ASP A 252 -18.74 19.34 21.73
C ASP A 252 -17.62 20.23 22.29
N LEU A 253 -16.75 20.74 21.41
CA LEU A 253 -15.76 21.75 21.75
C LEU A 253 -16.40 23.11 22.09
N LEU A 254 -17.39 23.56 21.31
CA LEU A 254 -18.04 24.86 21.50
C LEU A 254 -19.13 24.84 22.60
N HIS A 255 -19.73 23.68 22.83
CA HIS A 255 -20.77 23.41 23.81
C HIS A 255 -20.35 22.25 24.70
N GLN A 256 -19.42 22.51 25.60
CA GLN A 256 -19.01 21.51 26.58
C GLN A 256 -20.12 21.31 27.63
N VAL A 257 -20.83 20.19 27.54
CA VAL A 257 -21.87 19.80 28.51
C VAL A 257 -21.29 18.75 29.46
N ALA A 258 -21.05 19.11 30.72
CA ALA A 258 -20.88 18.13 31.79
C ALA A 258 -21.57 18.60 33.07
N GLU A 259 -21.76 17.67 34.01
CA GLU A 259 -22.41 17.90 35.31
C GLU A 259 -21.74 19.05 36.10
N THR A 260 -20.43 19.24 35.91
CA THR A 260 -19.66 20.33 36.53
C THR A 260 -18.62 20.91 35.55
N ARG A 261 -18.30 22.20 35.72
CA ARG A 261 -17.28 22.91 34.91
C ARG A 261 -15.88 22.31 35.02
N GLU A 262 -15.57 21.65 36.14
CA GLU A 262 -14.27 21.00 36.36
C GLU A 262 -14.14 19.72 35.55
N LYS A 263 -15.17 18.85 35.55
CA LYS A 263 -15.21 17.63 34.72
C LYS A 263 -15.15 17.96 33.23
N VAL A 264 -15.85 19.03 32.80
CA VAL A 264 -15.78 19.57 31.44
C VAL A 264 -14.32 19.84 31.05
N ARG A 265 -13.60 20.59 31.89
CA ARG A 265 -12.23 21.01 31.61
C ARG A 265 -11.25 19.85 31.62
N GLU A 266 -11.47 18.87 32.50
CA GLU A 266 -10.67 17.65 32.57
C GLU A 266 -10.84 16.78 31.33
N GLN A 267 -12.07 16.58 30.87
CA GLN A 267 -12.37 15.82 29.65
C GLN A 267 -11.82 16.50 28.39
N ALA A 268 -12.00 17.82 28.26
CA ALA A 268 -11.46 18.59 27.15
C ALA A 268 -9.92 18.54 27.13
N ALA A 269 -9.28 18.74 28.29
CA ALA A 269 -7.84 18.65 28.41
C ALA A 269 -7.31 17.25 28.06
N ALA A 270 -8.01 16.18 28.47
CA ALA A 270 -7.60 14.81 28.17
C ALA A 270 -7.57 14.51 26.65
N LEU A 271 -8.38 15.21 25.85
CA LEU A 271 -8.50 15.00 24.41
C LEU A 271 -7.71 16.02 23.57
N MET A 272 -7.36 17.19 24.13
CA MET A 272 -6.82 18.32 23.34
C MET A 272 -5.49 18.86 23.87
N LYS A 273 -5.24 18.78 25.18
CA LYS A 273 -4.05 19.39 25.78
C LYS A 273 -2.80 18.62 25.38
N ASP A 274 -1.82 19.35 24.84
CA ASP A 274 -0.59 18.77 24.31
C ASP A 274 -0.85 17.69 23.23
N LYS A 275 -1.99 17.79 22.53
CA LYS A 275 -2.34 16.91 21.40
C LYS A 275 -2.13 17.60 20.07
N ILE A 276 -1.90 16.82 19.03
CA ILE A 276 -1.88 17.27 17.65
C ILE A 276 -3.32 17.19 17.14
N VAL A 277 -3.90 18.35 16.84
CA VAL A 277 -5.30 18.45 16.45
C VAL A 277 -5.41 18.64 14.94
N LEU A 278 -6.07 17.70 14.26
CA LEU A 278 -6.38 17.80 12.84
C LEU A 278 -7.82 18.23 12.70
N TYR A 279 -8.04 19.43 12.20
CA TYR A 279 -9.35 20.05 12.06
C TYR A 279 -9.85 19.91 10.61
N GLY A 280 -10.89 19.10 10.41
CA GLY A 280 -11.51 18.85 9.10
C GLY A 280 -13.04 18.87 9.17
N ALA A 281 -13.70 18.40 8.11
CA ALA A 281 -15.14 18.44 7.96
C ALA A 281 -15.76 17.07 7.65
N ASN A 282 -16.95 16.81 8.20
CA ASN A 282 -17.81 15.70 7.83
C ASN A 282 -19.22 16.25 7.57
N LEU A 283 -19.47 16.65 6.33
CA LEU A 283 -20.67 17.39 5.94
C LEU A 283 -21.41 16.70 4.82
N THR A 284 -22.73 16.71 4.90
CA THR A 284 -23.59 16.11 3.88
C THR A 284 -23.47 16.90 2.58
N GLY A 285 -23.11 16.22 1.48
CA GLY A 285 -22.98 16.85 0.16
C GLY A 285 -21.64 17.52 -0.14
N VAL A 286 -20.65 17.42 0.77
CA VAL A 286 -19.27 17.84 0.51
C VAL A 286 -18.42 16.61 0.16
N ASN A 287 -17.71 16.66 -0.96
CA ASN A 287 -16.95 15.52 -1.50
C ASN A 287 -15.55 15.35 -0.88
N ASP A 288 -15.42 15.51 0.44
CA ASP A 288 -14.16 15.23 1.15
C ASP A 288 -14.23 13.88 1.88
N LEU A 289 -14.52 12.83 1.11
CA LEU A 289 -14.66 11.46 1.61
C LEU A 289 -13.63 10.57 0.93
N ILE A 290 -13.00 9.70 1.73
CA ILE A 290 -12.06 8.69 1.30
C ILE A 290 -12.62 7.30 1.59
N PHE A 291 -12.34 6.36 0.69
CA PHE A 291 -12.50 4.95 1.00
C PHE A 291 -11.21 4.42 1.60
N THR A 292 -11.33 3.77 2.74
CA THR A 292 -10.20 3.11 3.38
C THR A 292 -10.08 1.66 2.91
N PRO A 293 -8.89 1.05 2.99
CA PRO A 293 -8.68 -0.39 2.81
C PRO A 293 -9.58 -1.26 3.69
N THR A 294 -10.00 -0.76 4.87
CA THR A 294 -10.95 -1.41 5.78
C THR A 294 -12.41 -1.23 5.36
N ARG A 295 -12.65 -0.59 4.21
CA ARG A 295 -13.96 -0.29 3.60
C ARG A 295 -14.85 0.64 4.41
N ASP A 296 -14.23 1.45 5.27
CA ASP A 296 -14.85 2.61 5.89
C ASP A 296 -14.87 3.78 4.90
N ILE A 297 -15.98 4.53 4.90
CA ILE A 297 -16.05 5.84 4.26
C ILE A 297 -15.80 6.85 5.37
N LEU A 298 -14.66 7.52 5.32
CA LEU A 298 -14.24 8.50 6.30
C LEU A 298 -14.02 9.87 5.65
N PRO A 299 -14.13 10.97 6.40
CA PRO A 299 -13.61 12.27 6.01
C PRO A 299 -12.13 12.24 5.62
N GLY A 300 -11.71 13.05 4.64
CA GLY A 300 -10.33 13.13 4.13
C GLY A 300 -9.29 13.37 5.21
N VAL A 301 -9.63 14.17 6.22
CA VAL A 301 -8.77 14.46 7.39
C VAL A 301 -8.28 13.20 8.14
N TYR A 302 -9.02 12.09 8.08
CA TYR A 302 -8.57 10.83 8.69
C TYR A 302 -7.38 10.21 7.95
N LEU A 303 -7.22 10.43 6.64
CA LEU A 303 -6.00 10.00 5.94
C LEU A 303 -4.79 10.75 6.49
N HIS A 304 -4.91 12.06 6.69
CA HIS A 304 -3.85 12.88 7.29
C HIS A 304 -3.53 12.43 8.72
N ALA A 305 -4.56 12.09 9.50
CA ALA A 305 -4.40 11.60 10.86
C ALA A 305 -3.67 10.26 10.90
N MET A 306 -4.10 9.30 10.08
CA MET A 306 -3.47 7.98 9.99
C MET A 306 -2.05 8.04 9.44
N ALA A 307 -1.80 8.86 8.41
CA ALA A 307 -0.45 9.06 7.90
C ALA A 307 0.47 9.65 8.99
N LEU A 308 0.00 10.63 9.75
CA LEU A 308 0.78 11.19 10.85
C LEU A 308 1.03 10.14 11.94
N ASP A 309 0.01 9.35 12.29
CA ASP A 309 0.13 8.24 13.26
C ASP A 309 1.23 7.26 12.80
N ASN A 310 1.21 6.86 11.52
CA ASN A 310 2.19 5.93 10.93
C ASN A 310 3.62 6.49 11.05
N LEU A 311 3.80 7.78 10.76
CA LEU A 311 5.10 8.45 10.85
C LEU A 311 5.57 8.62 12.30
N LEU A 312 4.67 8.88 13.25
CA LEU A 312 5.04 8.97 14.66
C LEU A 312 5.34 7.60 15.28
N HIS A 313 4.74 6.54 14.72
CA HIS A 313 4.96 5.16 15.14
C HIS A 313 6.27 4.59 14.57
N TRP A 314 6.49 4.64 13.24
CA TRP A 314 7.69 4.06 12.59
C TRP A 314 8.83 5.05 12.33
N GLY A 315 8.56 6.36 12.35
CA GLY A 315 9.58 7.38 12.11
C GLY A 315 10.25 7.25 10.73
N PRO A 316 11.60 7.20 10.65
CA PRO A 316 12.30 7.04 9.38
C PRO A 316 12.08 5.68 8.71
N GLU A 317 11.58 4.69 9.46
CA GLU A 317 11.31 3.32 8.96
C GLU A 317 9.86 3.15 8.49
N TYR A 318 9.18 4.26 8.17
CA TYR A 318 7.83 4.19 7.59
C TYR A 318 7.83 3.33 6.33
N LYS A 319 6.71 2.62 6.11
CA LYS A 319 6.57 1.70 5.00
C LYS A 319 6.34 2.47 3.71
N SER A 320 7.07 2.14 2.65
CA SER A 320 6.91 2.76 1.33
C SER A 320 6.74 1.69 0.25
N ALA A 321 6.02 2.03 -0.82
CA ALA A 321 5.81 1.12 -1.95
C ALA A 321 7.11 0.65 -2.62
N LEU A 322 8.19 1.43 -2.52
CA LEU A 322 9.50 1.13 -3.08
C LEU A 322 10.53 0.66 -2.03
N GLY A 323 10.14 0.53 -0.76
CA GLY A 323 11.05 0.19 0.35
C GLY A 323 12.12 1.25 0.63
N SER A 324 12.95 0.99 1.65
CA SER A 324 14.08 1.85 2.02
C SER A 324 15.41 1.08 1.99
N GLY A 325 16.50 1.71 1.54
CA GLY A 325 17.86 1.13 1.57
C GLY A 325 18.40 0.65 0.22
N LEU A 326 19.46 -0.17 0.22
CA LEU A 326 20.19 -0.62 -0.99
C LEU A 326 19.29 -1.36 -1.99
N LEU A 327 18.23 -2.01 -1.49
CA LEU A 327 17.30 -2.77 -2.32
C LEU A 327 16.22 -1.90 -2.97
N ALA A 328 16.01 -0.66 -2.48
CA ALA A 328 14.99 0.31 -2.95
C ALA A 328 15.15 0.69 -4.44
N ASN A 329 16.32 0.43 -5.03
CA ASN A 329 16.51 0.55 -6.47
C ASN A 329 15.66 -0.50 -7.19
N LYS A 330 14.79 -0.04 -8.10
CA LYS A 330 13.94 -0.86 -8.98
C LYS A 330 14.65 -2.08 -9.58
N TRP A 331 15.92 -1.95 -9.96
CA TRP A 331 16.71 -3.07 -10.50
C TRP A 331 17.01 -4.16 -9.47
N TRP A 332 17.30 -3.76 -8.23
CA TRP A 332 17.58 -4.71 -7.17
C TRP A 332 16.31 -5.40 -6.69
N HIS A 333 15.19 -4.68 -6.55
CA HIS A 333 13.88 -5.29 -6.35
C HIS A 333 13.53 -6.32 -7.43
N ALA A 334 13.76 -5.99 -8.70
CA ALA A 334 13.50 -6.92 -9.80
C ALA A 334 14.35 -8.21 -9.68
N LEU A 335 15.63 -8.08 -9.33
CA LEU A 335 16.52 -9.22 -9.10
C LEU A 335 16.05 -10.06 -7.90
N TRP A 336 15.67 -9.41 -6.82
CA TRP A 336 15.15 -10.03 -5.61
C TRP A 336 13.87 -10.83 -5.86
N ASN A 337 12.91 -10.24 -6.57
CA ASN A 337 11.70 -10.92 -7.04
C ASN A 337 12.03 -12.19 -7.83
N LEU A 338 13.04 -12.14 -8.71
CA LEU A 338 13.48 -13.30 -9.48
C LEU A 338 14.11 -14.39 -8.60
N LEU A 339 14.90 -14.01 -7.59
CA LEU A 339 15.48 -14.97 -6.65
C LEU A 339 14.40 -15.69 -5.85
N ILE A 340 13.36 -14.98 -5.41
CA ILE A 340 12.25 -15.56 -4.65
C ILE A 340 11.43 -16.54 -5.51
N VAL A 341 11.24 -16.24 -6.81
CA VAL A 341 10.47 -17.08 -7.74
C VAL A 341 11.25 -18.27 -8.30
N LEU A 342 12.59 -18.21 -8.31
CA LEU A 342 13.45 -19.26 -8.89
C LEU A 342 13.17 -20.68 -8.36
N PRO A 343 12.98 -20.93 -7.05
CA PRO A 343 12.65 -22.26 -6.53
C PRO A 343 11.33 -22.81 -7.10
N VAL A 344 10.34 -21.94 -7.29
CA VAL A 344 9.05 -22.31 -7.93
C VAL A 344 9.27 -22.70 -9.38
N ALA A 345 10.01 -21.89 -10.14
CA ALA A 345 10.30 -22.19 -11.53
C ALA A 345 11.05 -23.52 -11.69
N LEU A 346 12.00 -23.81 -10.79
CA LEU A 346 12.71 -25.09 -10.75
C LEU A 346 11.77 -26.25 -10.42
N LEU A 347 10.89 -26.10 -9.43
CA LEU A 347 9.91 -27.13 -9.05
C LEU A 347 8.90 -27.40 -10.16
N LEU A 348 8.31 -26.37 -10.76
CA LEU A 348 7.40 -26.52 -11.90
C LEU A 348 8.10 -27.21 -13.08
N ALA A 349 9.34 -26.83 -13.39
CA ALA A 349 10.11 -27.49 -14.45
C ALA A 349 10.45 -28.96 -14.13
N LEU A 350 10.60 -29.30 -12.84
CA LEU A 350 10.81 -30.68 -12.40
C LEU A 350 9.52 -31.51 -12.48
N PHE A 351 8.37 -30.94 -12.13
CA PHE A 351 7.06 -31.59 -12.26
C PHE A 351 6.62 -31.76 -13.71
N HIS A 352 6.97 -30.81 -14.56
CA HIS A 352 6.65 -30.84 -15.97
C HIS A 352 7.46 -31.89 -16.75
N ARG A 353 8.52 -32.47 -16.16
CA ARG A 353 9.15 -33.66 -16.73
C ARG A 353 8.15 -34.82 -16.70
N ARG A 354 7.39 -34.98 -17.79
CA ARG A 354 6.61 -36.19 -18.04
C ARG A 354 7.53 -37.39 -17.81
N PRO A 355 7.16 -38.35 -16.96
CA PRO A 355 7.75 -39.68 -17.03
C PRO A 355 7.59 -40.09 -18.49
N GLY A 356 8.70 -40.44 -19.15
CA GLY A 356 8.68 -40.75 -20.57
C GLY A 356 7.55 -41.75 -20.85
N HIS A 357 6.69 -41.42 -21.81
CA HIS A 357 6.01 -42.43 -22.58
C HIS A 357 7.10 -43.17 -23.36
N ASP A 358 7.84 -44.04 -22.69
CA ASP A 358 8.49 -45.15 -23.35
C ASP A 358 7.34 -46.07 -23.73
N THR A 359 6.80 -45.90 -24.93
CA THR A 359 5.89 -46.86 -25.56
C THR A 359 6.57 -48.23 -25.57
N PRO A 360 6.07 -49.24 -24.84
CA PRO A 360 6.49 -50.61 -25.06
C PRO A 360 5.68 -51.13 -26.25
N GLY A 361 6.18 -50.94 -27.46
CA GLY A 361 5.44 -51.36 -28.66
C GLY A 361 6.15 -51.02 -29.96
N GLY A 362 7.08 -51.88 -30.36
CA GLY A 362 7.65 -51.91 -31.70
C GLY A 362 8.51 -53.17 -31.84
N PRO A 363 8.22 -54.08 -32.79
CA PRO A 363 8.69 -55.45 -32.75
C PRO A 363 10.16 -55.62 -33.14
N GLU A 364 10.67 -56.77 -32.73
CA GLU A 364 11.99 -57.33 -33.01
C GLU A 364 12.53 -57.07 -34.42
N ALA A 365 13.78 -56.62 -34.48
CA ALA A 365 14.70 -56.92 -35.57
C ALA A 365 16.12 -56.99 -35.00
N GLY A 366 16.65 -58.21 -34.86
CA GLY A 366 17.98 -58.44 -34.34
C GLY A 366 19.10 -58.00 -35.30
N LYS A 367 20.25 -57.63 -34.74
CA LYS A 367 21.54 -58.34 -34.88
C LYS A 367 22.71 -57.51 -34.32
N ALA A 368 23.49 -58.20 -33.49
CA ALA A 368 24.91 -58.10 -33.13
C ALA A 368 25.75 -56.86 -33.52
N GLY A 369 26.56 -56.42 -32.54
CA GLY A 369 27.73 -55.58 -32.74
C GLY A 369 28.35 -55.11 -31.42
N GLU A 370 29.16 -55.96 -30.78
CA GLU A 370 30.04 -55.61 -29.66
C GLU A 370 31.05 -54.52 -30.07
N GLY A 371 31.19 -53.48 -29.23
CA GLY A 371 32.13 -52.39 -29.46
C GLY A 371 32.30 -51.48 -28.24
N ALA A 372 33.29 -51.84 -27.41
CA ALA A 372 33.93 -51.10 -26.32
C ALA A 372 33.47 -49.64 -26.04
N ALA A 373 32.87 -49.43 -24.87
CA ALA A 373 32.62 -48.10 -24.31
C ALA A 373 33.86 -47.58 -23.53
N LYS A 374 34.41 -46.43 -23.96
CA LYS A 374 35.29 -45.58 -23.13
C LYS A 374 34.43 -44.76 -22.17
N PRO A 375 34.72 -44.70 -20.85
CA PRO A 375 33.99 -43.84 -19.95
C PRO A 375 34.49 -42.41 -20.11
N THR A 376 33.63 -41.51 -20.61
CA THR A 376 33.91 -40.07 -20.61
C THR A 376 33.33 -39.43 -19.35
N LEU A 377 34.17 -38.62 -18.71
CA LEU A 377 33.91 -37.75 -17.57
C LEU A 377 32.61 -36.93 -17.74
N ARG A 378 31.48 -37.43 -17.24
CA ARG A 378 30.26 -36.66 -16.99
C ARG A 378 29.55 -37.23 -15.77
N SER A 379 30.06 -36.93 -14.57
CA SER A 379 29.29 -37.17 -13.35
C SER A 379 29.85 -36.37 -12.18
N CYS A 380 29.43 -35.12 -12.06
CA CYS A 380 29.47 -34.43 -10.76
C CYS A 380 28.11 -33.86 -10.31
N LEU A 381 27.05 -33.93 -11.13
CA LEU A 381 25.72 -33.42 -10.79
C LEU A 381 24.57 -34.35 -11.25
N ASP A 382 24.85 -35.63 -11.45
CA ASP A 382 23.80 -36.64 -11.64
C ASP A 382 23.40 -37.18 -10.28
N LEU A 383 22.29 -36.67 -9.73
CA LEU A 383 21.57 -37.36 -8.65
C LEU A 383 21.36 -38.83 -9.09
N PRO A 384 21.81 -39.83 -8.31
CA PRO A 384 21.78 -41.22 -8.72
C PRO A 384 20.37 -41.61 -9.16
N ARG A 385 20.23 -42.37 -10.26
CA ARG A 385 18.93 -42.86 -10.76
C ARG A 385 18.09 -43.52 -9.66
N ALA A 386 18.75 -44.14 -8.68
CA ALA A 386 18.12 -44.74 -7.50
C ALA A 386 17.44 -43.73 -6.55
N TRP A 387 17.98 -42.53 -6.40
CA TRP A 387 17.33 -41.45 -5.64
C TRP A 387 16.15 -40.87 -6.41
N ARG A 388 16.25 -40.74 -7.74
CA ARG A 388 15.11 -40.35 -8.59
C ARG A 388 13.95 -41.32 -8.46
N THR A 389 14.19 -42.62 -8.61
CA THR A 389 13.12 -43.62 -8.54
C THR A 389 12.53 -43.75 -7.14
N ARG A 390 13.32 -43.61 -6.07
CA ARG A 390 12.81 -43.64 -4.69
C ARG A 390 11.99 -42.40 -4.32
N ILE A 391 12.43 -41.20 -4.71
CA ILE A 391 11.66 -39.96 -4.51
C ILE A 391 10.35 -40.06 -5.30
N TRP A 392 10.40 -40.47 -6.58
CA TRP A 392 9.20 -40.65 -7.40
C TRP A 392 8.26 -41.75 -6.87
N ALA A 393 8.77 -42.87 -6.35
CA ALA A 393 7.95 -43.95 -5.79
C ALA A 393 7.26 -43.55 -4.46
N LEU A 394 7.93 -42.75 -3.61
CA LEU A 394 7.31 -42.15 -2.43
C LEU A 394 6.23 -41.12 -2.82
N PHE A 395 6.47 -40.35 -3.89
CA PHE A 395 5.52 -39.38 -4.44
C PHE A 395 4.30 -40.03 -5.09
N ASP A 396 4.46 -41.15 -5.80
CA ASP A 396 3.37 -41.81 -6.51
C ASP A 396 2.41 -42.55 -5.58
N ARG A 397 2.92 -43.04 -4.43
CA ARG A 397 2.11 -43.72 -3.40
C ARG A 397 1.24 -42.75 -2.59
N HIS A 398 1.63 -41.48 -2.50
CA HIS A 398 0.91 -40.43 -1.77
C HIS A 398 0.78 -39.15 -2.62
N ARG A 399 0.27 -39.29 -3.86
CA ARG A 399 0.15 -38.20 -4.86
C ARG A 399 -0.48 -36.91 -4.35
N VAL A 400 -1.41 -36.99 -3.39
CA VAL A 400 -2.07 -35.83 -2.81
C VAL A 400 -1.22 -35.22 -1.70
N LEU A 401 -0.71 -36.04 -0.78
CA LEU A 401 0.09 -35.58 0.36
C LEU A 401 1.41 -34.94 -0.08
N GLY A 402 2.10 -35.52 -1.07
CA GLY A 402 3.34 -34.94 -1.60
C GLY A 402 3.14 -33.58 -2.27
N LYS A 403 2.02 -33.39 -2.96
CA LYS A 403 1.64 -32.08 -3.54
C LYS A 403 1.27 -31.08 -2.46
N LEU A 404 0.54 -31.52 -1.43
CA LEU A 404 0.19 -30.68 -0.28
C LEU A 404 1.44 -30.20 0.46
N CYS A 405 2.41 -31.09 0.73
CA CYS A 405 3.66 -30.72 1.38
C CYS A 405 4.45 -29.68 0.57
N ILE A 406 4.49 -29.80 -0.76
CA ILE A 406 5.18 -28.82 -1.60
C ILE A 406 4.46 -27.49 -1.62
N MET A 407 3.12 -27.49 -1.73
CA MET A 407 2.31 -26.29 -1.64
C MET A 407 2.54 -25.57 -0.30
N LEU A 408 2.58 -26.31 0.81
CA LEU A 408 2.85 -25.77 2.14
C LEU A 408 4.28 -25.23 2.25
N THR A 409 5.29 -25.95 1.76
CA THR A 409 6.68 -25.47 1.78
C THR A 409 6.85 -24.21 0.95
N LEU A 410 6.22 -24.13 -0.23
CA LEU A 410 6.22 -22.93 -1.06
C LEU A 410 5.47 -21.78 -0.36
N ALA A 411 4.31 -22.03 0.24
CA ALA A 411 3.58 -21.04 1.00
C ALA A 411 4.42 -20.50 2.17
N CYS A 412 5.10 -21.38 2.92
CA CYS A 412 6.04 -20.97 3.97
C CYS A 412 7.22 -20.16 3.42
N TRP A 413 7.79 -20.56 2.28
CA TRP A 413 8.87 -19.80 1.63
C TRP A 413 8.45 -18.36 1.32
N PHE A 414 7.28 -18.19 0.68
CA PHE A 414 6.76 -16.86 0.38
C PHE A 414 6.36 -16.08 1.64
N ALA A 415 5.80 -16.73 2.65
CA ALA A 415 5.50 -16.08 3.92
C ALA A 415 6.76 -15.56 4.63
N VAL A 416 7.84 -16.35 4.64
CA VAL A 416 9.12 -15.96 5.24
C VAL A 416 9.73 -14.79 4.48
N TRP A 417 9.84 -14.88 3.16
CA TRP A 417 10.46 -13.80 2.38
C TRP A 417 9.60 -12.55 2.34
N GLY A 418 8.28 -12.70 2.31
CA GLY A 418 7.35 -11.59 2.46
C GLY A 418 7.48 -10.90 3.83
N ALA A 419 7.67 -11.66 4.90
CA ALA A 419 7.96 -11.10 6.22
C ALA A 419 9.32 -10.37 6.24
N VAL A 420 10.35 -10.90 5.56
CA VAL A 420 11.64 -10.20 5.42
C VAL A 420 11.47 -8.88 4.65
N GLU A 421 10.74 -8.86 3.55
CA GLU A 421 10.40 -7.65 2.79
C GLU A 421 9.68 -6.62 3.66
N PHE A 422 8.69 -7.08 4.43
CA PHE A 422 7.88 -6.23 5.28
C PHE A 422 8.66 -5.64 6.47
N PHE A 423 9.35 -6.50 7.23
CA PHE A 423 10.00 -6.10 8.48
C PHE A 423 11.39 -5.52 8.28
N TYR A 424 12.14 -5.96 7.26
CA TYR A 424 13.54 -5.57 7.08
C TYR A 424 13.75 -4.56 5.96
N PHE A 425 12.94 -4.62 4.89
CA PHE A 425 13.06 -3.68 3.75
C PHE A 425 12.01 -2.58 3.74
N ASN A 426 11.09 -2.56 4.72
CA ASN A 426 10.00 -1.59 4.85
C ASN A 426 9.09 -1.52 3.62
N ILE A 427 8.98 -2.64 2.89
CA ILE A 427 8.08 -2.79 1.74
C ILE A 427 6.68 -3.15 2.27
N SER A 428 5.63 -2.69 1.59
CA SER A 428 4.28 -3.02 2.02
C SER A 428 3.89 -4.48 1.76
N ALA A 429 2.82 -4.92 2.43
CA ALA A 429 2.33 -6.30 2.35
C ALA A 429 1.84 -6.70 0.94
N GLY A 430 1.68 -5.75 0.01
CA GLY A 430 1.26 -6.01 -1.36
C GLY A 430 2.21 -6.92 -2.14
N THR A 431 3.50 -6.98 -1.83
CA THR A 431 4.46 -7.79 -2.61
C THR A 431 4.28 -9.31 -2.41
N VAL A 432 3.84 -9.73 -1.22
CA VAL A 432 3.60 -11.15 -0.88
C VAL A 432 2.44 -11.74 -1.69
N ALA A 433 1.47 -10.89 -2.01
CA ALA A 433 0.30 -11.21 -2.80
C ALA A 433 0.62 -11.53 -4.26
N GLY A 434 1.48 -10.71 -4.88
CA GLY A 434 1.93 -10.89 -6.25
C GLY A 434 2.62 -12.25 -6.44
N TYR A 435 3.37 -12.71 -5.44
CA TYR A 435 3.95 -14.04 -5.45
C TYR A 435 2.93 -15.18 -5.38
N LEU A 436 1.89 -15.03 -4.55
CA LEU A 436 0.83 -16.03 -4.43
C LEU A 436 -0.01 -16.11 -5.72
N ALA A 437 -0.29 -14.96 -6.34
CA ALA A 437 -0.97 -14.87 -7.63
C ALA A 437 -0.13 -15.50 -8.76
N PHE A 438 1.19 -15.31 -8.73
CA PHE A 438 2.10 -15.96 -9.68
C PHE A 438 2.08 -17.49 -9.54
N LEU A 439 2.09 -18.01 -8.31
CA LEU A 439 2.00 -19.44 -8.05
C LEU A 439 0.73 -20.06 -8.64
N THR A 440 -0.43 -19.47 -8.35
CA THR A 440 -1.73 -19.99 -8.82
C THR A 440 -1.85 -19.92 -10.35
N LEU A 441 -1.38 -18.82 -10.95
CA LEU A 441 -1.37 -18.66 -12.41
C LEU A 441 -0.39 -19.63 -13.09
N GLY A 442 0.79 -19.86 -12.51
CA GLY A 442 1.77 -20.83 -13.01
C GLY A 442 1.22 -22.25 -13.06
N PHE A 443 0.51 -22.67 -12.01
CA PHE A 443 -0.19 -23.96 -11.99
C PHE A 443 -1.32 -24.03 -13.03
N PHE A 444 -2.07 -22.94 -13.23
CA PHE A 444 -3.12 -22.88 -14.23
C PHE A 444 -2.56 -22.99 -15.66
N LEU A 445 -1.50 -22.24 -15.98
CA LEU A 445 -0.85 -22.24 -17.29
C LEU A 445 -0.24 -23.60 -17.67
N ASP A 446 0.32 -24.32 -16.68
CA ASP A 446 0.77 -25.70 -16.87
C ASP A 446 -0.41 -26.65 -17.15
N LYS A 447 -1.52 -26.49 -16.41
CA LYS A 447 -2.73 -27.32 -16.59
C LYS A 447 -3.38 -27.20 -17.95
N ILE A 448 -3.34 -26.02 -18.57
CA ILE A 448 -3.92 -25.78 -19.91
C ILE A 448 -2.94 -26.09 -21.04
N GLY A 449 -1.71 -26.55 -20.75
CA GLY A 449 -0.71 -26.91 -21.76
C GLY A 449 -0.16 -25.74 -22.58
N MET A 450 -0.37 -24.49 -22.13
CA MET A 450 0.04 -23.29 -22.89
C MET A 450 1.57 -23.16 -22.98
N VAL A 451 2.29 -23.60 -21.95
CA VAL A 451 3.75 -23.57 -21.92
C VAL A 451 4.37 -24.54 -22.94
N ASP A 452 3.78 -25.72 -23.10
CA ASP A 452 4.19 -26.72 -24.10
C ASP A 452 4.09 -26.15 -25.52
N TRP A 453 2.95 -25.52 -25.82
CA TRP A 453 2.70 -24.89 -27.12
C TRP A 453 3.71 -23.78 -27.45
N LEU A 454 4.05 -22.93 -26.47
CA LEU A 454 5.03 -21.85 -26.63
C LEU A 454 6.45 -22.39 -26.88
N ILE A 455 6.87 -23.39 -26.11
CA ILE A 455 8.21 -23.99 -26.23
C ILE A 455 8.35 -24.69 -27.59
N ASP A 456 7.37 -25.49 -27.99
CA ASP A 456 7.41 -26.19 -29.27
C ASP A 456 7.39 -25.22 -30.45
N SER A 457 6.60 -24.13 -30.36
CA SER A 457 6.60 -23.05 -31.35
C SER A 457 7.96 -22.34 -31.45
N MET A 458 8.62 -22.05 -30.32
CA MET A 458 9.97 -21.48 -30.30
C MET A 458 11.01 -22.41 -30.96
N PHE A 459 11.04 -23.68 -30.56
CA PHE A 459 11.98 -24.65 -31.13
C PHE A 459 11.71 -24.92 -32.61
N MET A 460 10.45 -24.87 -33.06
CA MET A 460 10.09 -24.98 -34.47
C MET A 460 10.59 -23.76 -35.26
N ARG A 461 10.41 -22.54 -34.75
CA ARG A 461 10.93 -21.31 -35.40
C ARG A 461 12.45 -21.27 -35.48
N ILE A 462 13.15 -21.65 -34.40
CA ILE A 462 14.63 -21.75 -34.39
C ILE A 462 15.11 -22.76 -35.43
N ARG A 463 14.48 -23.95 -35.50
CA ARG A 463 14.82 -24.98 -36.49
C ARG A 463 14.59 -24.50 -37.92
N ASN A 464 13.49 -23.79 -38.16
CA ASN A 464 13.18 -23.22 -39.48
C ASN A 464 14.14 -22.08 -39.86
N ALA A 465 14.62 -21.29 -38.89
CA ALA A 465 15.61 -20.24 -39.12
C ALA A 465 17.00 -20.82 -39.41
N CYS A 466 17.46 -21.81 -38.64
CA CYS A 466 18.70 -22.53 -38.90
C CYS A 466 18.65 -23.28 -40.25
N GLY A 467 17.51 -23.88 -40.60
CA GLY A 467 17.30 -24.53 -41.89
C GLY A 467 17.36 -23.55 -43.08
N ARG A 468 16.89 -22.31 -42.91
CA ARG A 468 17.03 -21.25 -43.93
C ARG A 468 18.47 -20.73 -44.05
N LEU A 469 19.18 -20.56 -42.94
CA LEU A 469 20.59 -20.19 -42.93
C LEU A 469 21.49 -21.26 -43.57
N ALA A 470 21.18 -22.54 -43.37
CA ALA A 470 21.88 -23.66 -44.03
C ALA A 470 21.58 -23.77 -45.54
N ARG A 471 20.47 -23.18 -46.02
CA ARG A 471 20.09 -23.15 -47.45
C ARG A 471 20.41 -21.81 -48.14
N ALA A 472 21.11 -20.89 -47.47
CA ALA A 472 21.58 -19.67 -48.12
C ALA A 472 22.55 -20.06 -49.26
N PRO A 473 22.31 -19.63 -50.51
CA PRO A 473 23.12 -20.06 -51.65
C PRO A 473 24.56 -19.58 -51.46
N ARG A 474 25.53 -20.51 -51.58
CA ARG A 474 26.95 -20.18 -51.67
C ARG A 474 27.11 -19.22 -52.85
N ARG A 475 27.49 -17.96 -52.58
CA ARG A 475 27.87 -17.00 -53.62
C ARG A 475 28.88 -17.66 -54.56
N HIS A 476 28.54 -17.67 -55.85
CA HIS A 476 29.44 -18.10 -56.92
C HIS A 476 30.76 -17.33 -56.81
N GLN A 477 31.87 -18.07 -56.67
CA GLN A 477 33.20 -17.55 -56.95
C GLN A 477 33.30 -17.22 -58.45
N PRO A 478 33.85 -16.06 -58.83
CA PRO A 478 34.12 -15.76 -60.23
C PRO A 478 35.26 -16.66 -60.71
N ARG A 479 35.08 -17.30 -61.87
CA ARG A 479 36.19 -17.96 -62.59
C ARG A 479 37.05 -16.87 -63.25
N ALA A 480 38.36 -17.04 -63.11
CA ALA A 480 39.42 -16.22 -63.69
C ALA A 480 39.41 -16.27 -65.23
#